data_AF-A0A363TJM7-F1
#
_entry.id   AF-A0A363TJM7-F1
#
_cell.length_a   1.000
_cell.length_b   1.000
_cell.length_c   1.000
_cell.angle_alpha   90.00
_cell.angle_beta   90.00
_cell.angle_gamma   90.00
#
_symmetry.space_group_name_H-M   'P 1'
#
loop_
_entity.id
_entity.type
_entity.pdbx_description
1 polymer ?
#
loop_
_entity_poly.entity_id
_entity_poly.type
_entity_poly.pdbx_seq_one_letter_code
_entity_poly.pdbx_strand_id
1 'polypeptide(L)'
;MIAGRANPAELFELHYLTREPGMLFLLRAIAAMPEDTRAAIEAFVALARDPKAVAAQLDPRGILTLASPEAARILAVAQYLAQSDSEKPPRTVN
;
A
#
# COMPACT_ATOMS: atom_id res chain seq x y z
N MET A 1 -8.08 -3.52 26.21
CA MET A 1 -8.20 -2.11 26.63
C MET A 1 -7.22 -1.28 25.78
N ILE A 2 -7.67 -0.66 24.69
CA ILE A 2 -6.82 0.04 23.69
C ILE A 2 -6.71 1.55 24.03
N ALA A 3 -7.02 1.96 25.27
CA ALA A 3 -7.13 3.39 25.63
C ALA A 3 -5.83 4.00 26.20
N GLY A 4 -4.76 3.21 26.40
CA GLY A 4 -3.57 3.68 27.11
C GLY A 4 -2.38 4.14 26.25
N ARG A 5 -2.42 3.96 24.92
CA ARG A 5 -1.28 4.23 24.02
C ARG A 5 -1.57 5.17 22.85
N ALA A 6 -2.84 5.42 22.53
CA ALA A 6 -3.18 6.29 21.40
C ALA A 6 -3.07 7.75 21.82
N ASN A 7 -2.39 8.55 21.00
CA ASN A 7 -2.33 10.00 21.20
C ASN A 7 -3.76 10.56 21.14
N PRO A 8 -4.19 11.45 22.06
CA PRO A 8 -5.51 12.06 22.01
C PRO A 8 -5.86 12.68 20.65
N ALA A 9 -4.87 13.22 19.92
CA ALA A 9 -5.08 13.76 18.58
C ALA A 9 -5.53 12.68 17.58
N GLU A 10 -4.91 11.51 17.59
CA GLU A 10 -5.27 10.37 16.73
C GLU A 10 -6.68 9.85 17.06
N LEU A 11 -7.06 9.87 18.34
CA LEU A 11 -8.41 9.48 18.77
C LEU A 11 -9.46 10.48 18.28
N PHE A 12 -9.16 11.78 18.30
CA PHE A 12 -10.05 12.80 17.75
C PHE A 12 -10.17 12.72 16.22
N GLU A 13 -9.07 12.46 15.52
CA GLU A 13 -9.08 12.23 14.08
C GLU A 13 -9.91 10.99 13.71
N LEU A 14 -9.71 9.87 14.43
CA LEU A 14 -10.50 8.66 14.22
C LEU A 14 -11.98 8.90 14.48
N HIS A 15 -12.32 9.60 15.57
CA HIS A 15 -13.69 9.98 15.89
C HIS A 15 -14.30 10.85 14.78
N TYR A 16 -13.57 11.84 14.27
CA TYR A 16 -14.03 12.69 13.18
C TYR A 16 -14.25 11.88 11.90
N LEU A 17 -13.29 11.03 11.53
CA LEU A 17 -13.40 10.13 10.37
C LEU A 17 -14.62 9.22 10.49
N THR A 18 -14.92 8.66 11.66
CA THR A 18 -16.08 7.78 11.83
C THR A 18 -17.43 8.47 11.64
N ARG A 19 -17.49 9.81 11.67
CA ARG A 19 -18.71 10.58 11.41
C ARG A 19 -18.99 10.78 9.92
N GLU A 20 -17.99 10.57 9.06
CA GLU A 20 -18.19 10.65 7.61
C GLU A 20 -19.05 9.46 7.12
N PRO A 21 -20.12 9.72 6.35
CA PRO A 21 -20.96 8.67 5.80
C PRO A 21 -20.14 7.62 5.03
N GLY A 22 -20.29 6.35 5.40
CA GLY A 22 -19.56 5.24 4.76
C GLY A 22 -18.15 4.97 5.30
N MET A 23 -17.57 5.86 6.10
CA MET A 23 -16.20 5.68 6.60
C MET A 23 -16.06 4.48 7.54
N LEU A 24 -17.03 4.26 8.42
CA LEU A 24 -17.06 3.08 9.29
C LEU A 24 -17.08 1.76 8.50
N PHE A 25 -17.73 1.75 7.34
CA PHE A 25 -17.74 0.58 6.47
C PHE A 25 -16.35 0.33 5.87
N LEU A 26 -15.68 1.39 5.40
CA LEU A 26 -14.32 1.29 4.87
C LEU A 26 -13.31 0.84 5.93
N LEU A 27 -13.35 1.44 7.13
CA LEU A 27 -12.47 1.07 8.24
C LEU A 27 -12.64 -0.41 8.62
N ARG A 28 -13.90 -0.88 8.69
CA ARG A 28 -14.20 -2.29 8.97
C ARG A 28 -13.74 -3.21 7.84
N ALA A 29 -13.93 -2.81 6.58
CA ALA A 29 -13.48 -3.58 5.43
C ALA A 29 -11.95 -3.75 5.44
N ILE A 30 -11.20 -2.66 5.65
CA ILE A 30 -9.73 -2.68 5.74
C ILE A 30 -9.28 -3.52 6.95
N ALA A 31 -9.89 -3.34 8.12
CA ALA A 31 -9.56 -4.11 9.32
C ALA A 31 -9.85 -5.62 9.15
N ALA A 32 -10.86 -5.98 8.36
CA ALA A 32 -11.22 -7.37 8.08
C ALA A 32 -10.35 -8.03 6.99
N MET A 33 -9.54 -7.27 6.24
CA MET A 33 -8.66 -7.84 5.22
C MET A 33 -7.59 -8.75 5.84
N PRO A 34 -7.09 -9.75 5.08
CA PRO A 34 -5.86 -10.45 5.43
C PRO A 34 -4.69 -9.47 5.58
N GLU A 35 -3.73 -9.80 6.44
CA GLU A 35 -2.55 -8.95 6.69
C GLU A 35 -1.75 -8.71 5.40
N ASP A 36 -1.48 -9.76 4.63
CA ASP A 36 -0.76 -9.66 3.36
C ASP A 36 -1.48 -8.73 2.37
N THR A 37 -2.82 -8.74 2.37
CA THR A 37 -3.62 -7.85 1.52
C THR A 37 -3.48 -6.39 1.94
N ARG A 38 -3.55 -6.10 3.26
CA ARG A 38 -3.30 -4.73 3.76
C ARG A 38 -1.87 -4.28 3.43
N ALA A 39 -0.88 -5.13 3.72
CA ALA A 39 0.52 -4.82 3.48
C ALA A 39 0.79 -4.50 1.99
N ALA A 40 0.17 -5.25 1.07
CA ALA A 40 0.28 -4.98 -0.36
C ALA A 40 -0.32 -3.62 -0.77
N ILE A 41 -1.50 -3.28 -0.23
CA ILE A 41 -2.14 -1.98 -0.49
C ILE A 41 -1.30 -0.83 0.08
N GLU A 42 -0.81 -0.97 1.31
CA GLU A 42 0.05 0.03 1.97
C GLU A 42 1.35 0.25 1.19
N ALA A 43 2.02 -0.83 0.77
CA ALA A 43 3.22 -0.76 -0.04
C ALA A 43 2.96 -0.06 -1.39
N PHE A 44 1.84 -0.36 -2.05
CA PHE A 44 1.46 0.31 -3.28
C PHE A 44 1.23 1.81 -3.07
N VAL A 45 0.49 2.20 -2.04
CA VAL A 45 0.19 3.63 -1.76
C VAL A 45 1.48 4.39 -1.44
N ALA A 46 2.42 3.78 -0.70
CA ALA A 46 3.73 4.36 -0.43
C ALA A 46 4.54 4.60 -1.72
N LEU A 47 4.41 3.72 -2.71
CA LEU A 47 5.06 3.86 -4.02
C LEU A 47 4.37 4.88 -4.93
N ALA A 48 3.04 4.97 -4.89
CA ALA A 48 2.27 5.83 -5.78
C ALA A 48 2.56 7.33 -5.59
N ARG A 49 3.00 7.75 -4.39
CA ARG A 49 3.34 9.12 -3.98
C ARG A 49 2.24 10.19 -4.11
N ASP A 50 1.49 10.20 -5.21
CA ASP A 50 0.29 11.00 -5.43
C ASP A 50 -0.96 10.10 -5.46
N PRO A 51 -1.78 10.11 -4.39
CA PRO A 51 -3.03 9.35 -4.35
C PRO A 51 -4.02 9.73 -5.47
N LYS A 52 -3.97 10.95 -6.00
CA LYS A 52 -4.88 11.40 -7.06
C LYS A 52 -4.55 10.78 -8.42
N ALA A 53 -3.32 10.29 -8.58
CA ALA A 53 -2.87 9.61 -9.79
C ALA A 53 -3.14 8.10 -9.77
N VAL A 54 -3.71 7.57 -8.67
CA VAL A 54 -4.05 6.16 -8.53
C VAL A 54 -5.36 5.85 -9.26
N ALA A 55 -5.30 4.92 -10.20
CA ALA A 55 -6.47 4.27 -10.79
C ALA A 55 -6.75 2.96 -10.06
N ALA A 56 -8.03 2.71 -9.74
CA ALA A 56 -8.49 1.47 -9.14
C ALA A 56 -9.59 0.84 -9.99
N GLN A 57 -9.48 -0.46 -10.24
CA GLN A 57 -10.49 -1.24 -10.93
C GLN A 57 -10.81 -2.47 -10.09
N LEU A 58 -12.10 -2.71 -9.84
CA LEU A 58 -12.59 -3.92 -9.21
C LEU A 58 -13.35 -4.72 -10.27
N ASP A 59 -12.90 -5.95 -10.53
CA ASP A 59 -13.60 -6.83 -11.45
C ASP A 59 -14.78 -7.55 -10.77
N PRO A 60 -15.69 -8.20 -11.53
CA PRO A 60 -16.82 -8.94 -10.96
C PRO A 60 -16.43 -10.16 -10.11
N ARG A 61 -15.17 -10.60 -10.17
CA ARG A 61 -14.63 -11.70 -9.35
C ARG A 61 -14.08 -11.20 -8.01
N GLY A 62 -14.10 -9.89 -7.78
CA GLY A 62 -13.58 -9.27 -6.57
C GLY A 62 -12.08 -9.01 -6.62
N ILE A 63 -11.45 -9.01 -7.79
CA ILE A 63 -10.04 -8.71 -7.95
C ILE A 63 -9.87 -7.19 -8.04
N LEU A 64 -9.20 -6.63 -7.04
CA LEU A 64 -8.80 -5.22 -7.02
C LEU A 64 -7.47 -5.06 -7.75
N THR A 65 -7.47 -4.26 -8.81
CA THR A 65 -6.27 -3.82 -9.52
C THR A 65 -6.02 -2.34 -9.21
N LEU A 66 -4.82 -2.03 -8.74
CA LEU A 66 -4.35 -0.67 -8.49
C LEU A 66 -3.24 -0.32 -9.48
N ALA A 67 -3.30 0.86 -10.07
CA ALA A 67 -2.30 1.34 -11.02
C ALA A 67 -1.91 2.79 -10.71
N SER A 68 -0.61 3.07 -10.76
CA SER A 68 -0.04 4.41 -10.65
C SER A 68 1.18 4.50 -11.58
N PRO A 69 1.32 5.58 -12.37
CA PRO A 69 2.50 5.81 -13.20
C PRO A 69 3.81 5.85 -12.38
N GLU A 70 3.77 6.42 -11.19
CA GLU A 70 4.90 6.51 -10.26
C GLU A 70 5.27 5.13 -9.71
N ALA A 71 4.28 4.37 -9.22
CA ALA A 71 4.51 3.03 -8.71
C ALA A 71 5.09 2.11 -9.78
N ALA A 72 4.57 2.19 -11.01
CA ALA A 72 5.08 1.44 -12.16
C ALA A 72 6.54 1.79 -12.49
N ARG A 73 6.89 3.09 -12.46
CA ARG A 73 8.28 3.55 -12.70
C ARG A 73 9.24 3.03 -11.64
N ILE A 74 8.88 3.11 -10.36
CA ILE A 74 9.74 2.65 -9.28
C ILE A 74 9.96 1.13 -9.37
N LEU A 75 8.89 0.37 -9.65
CA LEU A 75 9.00 -1.08 -9.82
C LEU A 75 9.88 -1.46 -11.02
N ALA A 76 9.76 -0.75 -12.14
CA ALA A 76 10.60 -0.97 -13.31
C ALA A 76 12.09 -0.74 -13.01
N VAL A 77 12.42 0.32 -12.26
CA VAL A 77 13.80 0.57 -11.81
C VAL A 77 14.29 -0.54 -10.89
N ALA A 78 13.48 -0.97 -9.92
CA ALA A 78 13.84 -2.04 -9.00
C ALA A 78 14.09 -3.37 -9.75
N GLN A 79 13.26 -3.70 -10.73
CA GLN A 79 13.43 -4.88 -11.58
C GLN A 79 14.70 -4.81 -12.42
N TYR A 80 14.99 -3.66 -13.02
CA TYR A 80 16.23 -3.44 -13.78
C TYR A 80 17.47 -3.61 -12.91
N LEU A 81 17.46 -3.06 -11.68
CA LEU A 81 18.56 -3.22 -10.73
C LEU A 81 18.74 -4.68 -10.27
N ALA A 82 17.65 -5.39 -10.00
CA ALA A 82 17.71 -6.80 -9.61
C ALA A 82 18.27 -7.71 -10.73
N GLN A 83 17.93 -7.40 -11.99
CA GLN A 83 18.45 -8.12 -13.16
C GLN A 83 19.94 -7.86 -13.36
N SER A 84 20.37 -6.60 -13.27
CA SER A 84 21.77 -6.20 -13.45
C SER A 84 22.70 -6.65 -12.33
N ASP A 85 22.22 -6.80 -11.09
CA ASP A 85 23.04 -7.35 -10.00
C ASP A 85 23.23 -8.87 -10.11
N SER A 86 22.30 -9.57 -10.78
CA SER A 86 22.41 -11.01 -11.06
C SER A 86 23.40 -11.35 -12.18
N GLU A 87 23.84 -10.36 -12.97
CA GLU A 87 24.71 -10.54 -14.15
C GLU A 87 26.21 -10.33 -13.83
N LYS A 88 26.60 -10.09 -12.58
CA LYS A 88 28.03 -9.98 -12.22
C LYS A 88 28.77 -11.31 -12.47
N PRO A 89 29.81 -11.34 -13.33
CA PRO A 89 30.60 -12.54 -13.54
C PRO A 89 31.33 -12.93 -12.24
N PRO A 90 31.62 -14.24 -12.02
CA PRO A 90 32.27 -14.70 -10.81
C PRO A 90 33.60 -13.97 -10.65
N ARG A 91 33.79 -13.33 -9.48
CA ARG A 91 35.07 -12.73 -9.12
C ARG A 91 36.12 -13.83 -9.15
N THR A 92 36.96 -13.84 -10.18
CA THR A 92 38.16 -14.65 -10.23
C THR A 92 39.10 -14.12 -9.14
N VAL A 93 39.19 -14.88 -8.05
CA VAL A 93 40.18 -14.67 -7.01
C VAL A 93 41.50 -15.21 -7.57
N ASN A 94 42.46 -14.32 -7.81
CA ASN A 94 43.86 -14.69 -8.08
C ASN A 94 44.56 -15.05 -6.77
#